data_AF-A0A2Z6QSH1-F1
#
_entry.id   AF-A0A2Z6QSH1-F1
#
_cell.length_a   1.000
_cell.length_b   1.000
_cell.length_c   1.000
_cell.angle_alpha   90.00
_cell.angle_beta   90.00
_cell.angle_gamma   90.00
#
_symmetry.space_group_name_H-M   'P 1'
#
loop_
_entity.id
_entity.type
_entity.pdbx_description
1 polymer ?
#
loop_
_entity_poly.entity_id
_entity_poly.type
_entity_poly.pdbx_seq_one_letter_code
_entity_poly.pdbx_strand_id
1 'polypeptide(L)'
;MSNALNAFFKCVDLIYDIPTCISIYLKQSFLTFSMSNTIPEVPGQVVDSQYLKELRSRVKELVGVSNFPGAQPISFRSEHLQELLDENYFVCEKTDGLRVFVYITSDNSGQRVYLIDRRNYYRYVPNLFFPVPDDPTFSQFHHETLIDGELVNDKESDGTVIKIII
;
A
#
# COMPACT_ATOMS: atom_id res chain seq x y z
N MET A 1 28.54 3.74 17.43
CA MET A 1 27.62 2.84 16.70
C MET A 1 26.21 3.29 16.97
N SER A 2 25.73 4.26 16.20
CA SER A 2 24.42 4.87 16.33
C SER A 2 24.20 5.55 14.99
N ASN A 3 23.34 5.00 14.14
CA ASN A 3 22.73 5.65 12.96
C ASN A 3 21.90 4.64 12.12
N ALA A 4 21.11 3.78 12.77
CA ALA A 4 20.19 2.87 12.06
C ALA A 4 18.77 2.85 12.67
N LEU A 5 18.55 3.50 13.81
CA LEU A 5 17.27 3.52 14.53
C LEU A 5 16.37 4.71 14.17
N ASN A 6 16.86 5.68 13.40
CA ASN A 6 16.08 6.88 13.01
C ASN A 6 15.24 6.69 11.73
N ALA A 7 15.04 5.47 11.24
CA ALA A 7 14.27 5.20 10.02
C ALA A 7 12.94 4.46 10.29
N PHE A 8 12.58 4.22 11.55
CA PHE A 8 11.34 3.53 11.89
C PHE A 8 10.24 4.57 12.13
N PHE A 9 9.26 4.58 11.21
CA PHE A 9 8.02 5.37 11.22
C PHE A 9 8.13 6.89 11.05
N LYS A 10 8.43 7.32 9.82
CA LYS A 10 7.93 8.59 9.27
C LYS A 10 7.51 8.40 7.81
N CYS A 11 6.35 7.77 7.59
CA CYS A 11 5.65 7.91 6.31
C CYS A 11 4.21 7.40 6.43
N VAL A 12 3.38 8.09 7.21
CA VAL A 12 1.92 8.16 6.98
C VAL A 12 1.47 9.55 7.45
N ASP A 13 2.02 10.60 6.86
CA ASP A 13 1.40 11.93 6.93
C ASP A 13 0.51 12.06 5.71
N LEU A 14 -0.79 11.73 5.87
CA LEU A 14 -1.95 12.29 5.14
C LEU A 14 -3.20 11.41 5.33
N ILE A 15 -3.69 11.22 6.57
CA ILE A 15 -5.12 11.01 6.81
C ILE A 15 -5.50 11.75 8.10
N TYR A 16 -6.06 12.95 7.93
CA TYR A 16 -6.69 13.71 9.00
C TYR A 16 -8.01 13.04 9.39
N ASP A 17 -8.20 12.86 10.70
CA ASP A 17 -9.48 12.96 11.43
C ASP A 17 -10.49 11.80 11.35
N ILE A 18 -10.23 10.69 12.06
CA ILE A 18 -11.28 9.80 12.62
C ILE A 18 -10.79 9.24 13.98
N PRO A 19 -11.57 9.35 15.08
CA PRO A 19 -11.14 8.90 16.41
C PRO A 19 -11.33 7.39 16.60
N THR A 20 -10.47 6.81 17.43
CA THR A 20 -10.45 5.44 17.97
C THR A 20 -10.11 4.30 17.00
N CYS A 21 -8.99 3.60 17.26
CA CYS A 21 -8.93 2.13 17.35
C CYS A 21 -7.55 1.63 17.82
N ILE A 22 -7.54 0.52 18.57
CA ILE A 22 -6.42 -0.22 19.19
C ILE A 22 -6.34 -1.63 18.55
N SER A 23 -5.15 -2.24 18.31
CA SER A 23 -5.05 -3.72 18.10
C SER A 23 -4.51 -4.36 19.35
N ILE A 24 -5.30 -5.28 19.87
CA ILE A 24 -4.86 -6.35 20.74
C ILE A 24 -5.19 -7.64 20.00
N TYR A 25 -4.16 -8.41 19.64
CA TYR A 25 -4.33 -9.78 19.15
C TYR A 25 -4.76 -10.68 20.32
N LEU A 26 -6.06 -10.95 20.45
CA LEU A 26 -6.55 -12.12 21.18
C LEU A 26 -6.79 -13.25 20.17
N LYS A 27 -5.91 -14.25 20.24
CA LYS A 27 -6.01 -15.52 19.53
C LYS A 27 -7.28 -16.25 19.98
N GLN A 28 -8.35 -16.22 19.19
CA GLN A 28 -9.54 -17.04 19.43
C GLN A 28 -9.74 -18.03 18.27
N SER A 29 -9.39 -19.28 18.57
CA SER A 29 -9.90 -20.54 18.01
C SER A 29 -10.14 -20.66 16.50
N PHE A 30 -9.41 -21.61 15.90
CA PHE A 30 -9.76 -22.33 14.67
C PHE A 30 -11.27 -22.49 14.46
N LEU A 31 -11.83 -21.65 13.59
CA LEU A 31 -12.93 -22.04 12.72
C LEU A 31 -12.40 -21.84 11.31
N THR A 32 -12.06 -22.94 10.66
CA THR A 32 -11.76 -22.98 9.23
C THR A 32 -13.01 -22.55 8.47
N PHE A 33 -13.13 -21.26 8.18
CA PHE A 33 -14.02 -20.79 7.12
C PHE A 33 -13.34 -21.11 5.79
N SER A 34 -13.58 -22.32 5.29
CA SER A 34 -13.24 -22.69 3.93
C SER A 34 -14.20 -21.96 2.99
N MET A 35 -13.81 -20.78 2.50
CA MET A 35 -14.27 -20.26 1.21
C MET A 35 -13.04 -19.74 0.48
N SER A 36 -13.00 -19.92 -0.84
CA SER A 36 -11.82 -19.73 -1.69
C SER A 36 -11.19 -18.32 -1.59
N ASN A 37 -10.35 -18.08 -0.60
CA ASN A 37 -9.58 -16.83 -0.44
C ASN A 37 -8.35 -16.90 -1.35
N THR A 38 -8.56 -16.69 -2.65
CA THR A 38 -7.45 -16.50 -3.58
C THR A 38 -6.85 -15.10 -3.34
N ILE A 39 -5.56 -15.07 -3.02
CA ILE A 39 -4.79 -13.82 -2.96
C ILE A 39 -4.96 -13.11 -4.31
N PRO A 40 -5.33 -11.82 -4.33
CA PRO A 40 -5.55 -11.11 -5.59
C PRO A 40 -4.26 -11.02 -6.38
N GLU A 41 -4.35 -11.34 -7.67
CA GLU A 41 -3.27 -11.03 -8.61
C GLU A 41 -3.31 -9.54 -8.96
N VAL A 42 -2.13 -8.91 -8.97
CA VAL A 42 -1.96 -7.50 -9.33
C VAL A 42 -2.48 -7.29 -10.76
N PRO A 43 -3.51 -6.45 -10.97
CA PRO A 43 -4.05 -6.17 -12.29
C PRO A 43 -3.07 -5.31 -13.13
N GLY A 44 -3.38 -5.16 -14.40
CA GLY A 44 -2.66 -4.27 -15.30
C GLY A 44 -1.62 -4.96 -16.18
N GLN A 45 -1.09 -4.16 -17.09
CA GLN A 45 -0.18 -4.57 -18.13
C GLN A 45 1.26 -4.57 -17.60
N VAL A 46 2.02 -5.61 -17.94
CA VAL A 46 3.44 -5.67 -17.59
C VAL A 46 4.18 -4.56 -18.31
N VAL A 47 4.98 -3.81 -17.56
CA VAL A 47 5.83 -2.76 -18.13
C VAL A 47 7.03 -3.37 -18.84
N ASP A 48 7.40 -2.84 -20.01
CA ASP A 48 8.55 -3.30 -20.76
C ASP A 48 9.87 -3.09 -19.99
N SER A 49 10.87 -3.90 -20.29
CA SER A 49 12.12 -3.92 -19.52
C SER A 49 12.92 -2.61 -19.55
N GLN A 50 12.79 -1.80 -20.60
CA GLN A 50 13.52 -0.54 -20.71
C GLN A 50 12.86 0.52 -19.84
N TYR A 51 11.55 0.69 -19.97
CA TYR A 51 10.79 1.65 -19.19
C TYR A 51 10.70 1.25 -17.71
N LEU A 52 10.70 -0.05 -17.39
CA LEU A 52 10.76 -0.55 -16.02
C LEU A 52 12.02 -0.06 -15.28
N LYS A 53 13.17 0.06 -15.97
CA LYS A 53 14.41 0.60 -15.37
C LYS A 53 14.26 2.07 -15.03
N GLU A 54 13.62 2.84 -15.91
CA GLU A 54 13.34 4.26 -15.70
C GLU A 54 12.42 4.45 -14.48
N LEU A 55 11.30 3.73 -14.42
CA LEU A 55 10.36 3.81 -13.29
C LEU A 55 11.04 3.46 -11.96
N ARG A 56 11.88 2.42 -11.94
CA ARG A 56 12.66 2.06 -10.75
C ARG A 56 13.68 3.13 -10.35
N SER A 57 14.26 3.86 -11.32
CA SER A 57 15.15 4.99 -11.01
C SER A 57 14.38 6.12 -10.35
N ARG A 58 13.22 6.49 -10.90
CA ARG A 58 12.36 7.56 -10.37
C ARG A 58 11.90 7.24 -8.95
N VAL A 59 11.34 6.06 -8.72
CA VAL A 59 10.93 5.63 -7.36
C VAL A 59 12.12 5.58 -6.39
N LYS A 60 13.31 5.16 -6.86
CA LYS A 60 14.53 5.20 -6.05
C LYS A 60 14.94 6.63 -5.69
N GLU A 61 14.79 7.58 -6.60
CA GLU A 61 15.06 9.01 -6.35
C GLU A 61 14.07 9.59 -5.34
N LEU A 62 12.79 9.17 -5.40
CA LEU A 62 11.77 9.59 -4.43
C LEU A 62 12.04 9.09 -3.01
N VAL A 63 12.36 7.80 -2.86
CA VAL A 63 12.46 7.17 -1.53
C VAL A 63 13.90 7.09 -1.01
N GLY A 64 14.90 7.28 -1.88
CA GLY A 64 16.32 7.18 -1.53
C GLY A 64 16.86 5.75 -1.38
N VAL A 65 16.06 4.72 -1.67
CA VAL A 65 16.45 3.30 -1.56
C VAL A 65 16.11 2.53 -2.83
N SER A 66 16.95 1.56 -3.20
CA SER A 66 16.80 0.78 -4.45
C SER A 66 15.90 -0.45 -4.34
N ASN A 67 15.64 -0.92 -3.12
CA ASN A 67 14.83 -2.11 -2.85
C ASN A 67 13.43 -1.69 -2.40
N PHE A 68 12.52 -2.67 -2.26
CA PHE A 68 11.14 -2.42 -1.81
C PHE A 68 11.12 -1.47 -0.61
N PRO A 69 10.56 -0.25 -0.75
CA PRO A 69 10.74 0.79 0.26
C PRO A 69 9.90 0.58 1.53
N GLY A 70 8.98 -0.39 1.51
CA GLY A 70 8.01 -0.55 2.59
C GLY A 70 8.57 -1.23 3.82
N ALA A 71 8.32 -0.61 4.97
CA ALA A 71 8.58 -1.21 6.27
C ALA A 71 7.90 -2.58 6.37
N GLN A 72 8.64 -3.62 6.75
CA GLN A 72 8.06 -4.95 6.97
C GLN A 72 7.59 -5.08 8.41
N PRO A 73 6.36 -5.58 8.65
CA PRO A 73 5.88 -5.76 10.01
C PRO A 73 6.69 -6.85 10.73
N ILE A 74 6.87 -6.68 12.04
CA ILE A 74 7.44 -7.70 12.92
C ILE A 74 6.32 -8.44 13.65
N SER A 75 6.57 -9.69 14.05
CA SER A 75 5.60 -10.46 14.84
C SER A 75 5.43 -9.82 16.22
N PHE A 76 4.18 -9.51 16.58
CA PHE A 76 3.86 -8.95 17.88
C PHE A 76 4.12 -9.97 19.01
N ARG A 77 4.80 -9.55 20.07
CA ARG A 77 5.23 -10.37 21.20
C ARG A 77 4.87 -9.66 22.51
N SER A 78 4.85 -10.41 23.61
CA SER A 78 4.53 -9.87 24.94
C SER A 78 5.45 -8.71 25.36
N GLU A 79 6.70 -8.72 24.91
CA GLU A 79 7.67 -7.64 25.16
C GLU A 79 7.27 -6.30 24.51
N HIS A 80 6.50 -6.32 23.41
CA HIS A 80 6.02 -5.11 22.74
C HIS A 80 4.82 -4.47 23.46
N LEU A 81 4.23 -5.13 24.45
CA LEU A 81 3.13 -4.53 25.23
C LEU A 81 3.58 -3.29 26.00
N GLN A 82 4.86 -3.25 26.43
CA GLN A 82 5.41 -2.08 27.11
C GLN A 82 5.52 -0.89 26.16
N GLU A 83 5.97 -1.12 24.92
CA GLU A 83 6.06 -0.08 23.88
C GLU A 83 4.69 0.53 23.55
N LEU A 84 3.62 -0.29 23.53
CA LEU A 84 2.24 0.19 23.35
C LEU A 84 1.75 1.12 24.48
N LEU A 85 2.33 1.03 25.68
CA LEU A 85 1.98 1.91 26.80
C LEU A 85 2.77 3.23 26.75
N ASP A 86 3.98 3.18 26.20
CA ASP A 86 4.93 4.28 26.22
C ASP A 86 4.81 5.18 24.97
N GLU A 87 4.32 4.64 23.86
CA GLU A 87 4.21 5.33 22.57
C GLU A 87 2.79 5.30 21.98
N ASN A 88 2.47 6.26 21.10
CA ASN A 88 1.18 6.30 20.42
C ASN A 88 1.17 5.37 19.20
N TYR A 89 0.20 4.46 19.15
CA TYR A 89 0.00 3.53 18.04
C TYR A 89 -1.34 3.72 17.35
N PHE A 90 -1.33 3.61 16.02
CA PHE A 90 -2.53 3.41 15.20
C PHE A 90 -2.79 1.93 14.98
N VAL A 91 -4.03 1.61 14.61
CA VAL A 91 -4.42 0.26 14.25
C VAL A 91 -5.34 0.21 13.03
N CYS A 92 -5.25 -0.90 12.30
CA CYS A 92 -6.26 -1.37 11.37
C CYS A 92 -6.43 -2.89 11.47
N GLU A 93 -7.51 -3.41 10.89
CA GLU A 93 -7.65 -4.84 10.63
C GLU A 93 -6.53 -5.31 9.70
N LYS A 94 -5.91 -6.45 10.04
CA LYS A 94 -5.00 -7.09 9.09
C LYS A 94 -5.84 -7.85 8.05
N THR A 95 -5.74 -7.40 6.81
CA THR A 95 -6.35 -8.06 5.67
C THR A 95 -5.43 -9.17 5.12
N ASP A 96 -6.01 -10.15 4.42
CA ASP A 96 -5.28 -11.23 3.72
C ASP A 96 -4.98 -10.86 2.25
N GLY A 97 -4.94 -9.56 1.95
CA GLY A 97 -4.65 -9.02 0.64
C GLY A 97 -3.19 -9.13 0.20
N LEU A 98 -2.92 -8.56 -0.96
CA LEU A 98 -1.58 -8.42 -1.51
C LEU A 98 -1.09 -6.98 -1.34
N ARG A 99 -0.09 -6.79 -0.49
CA ARG A 99 0.58 -5.49 -0.35
C ARG A 99 1.17 -5.02 -1.68
N VAL A 100 0.86 -3.79 -2.05
CA VAL A 100 1.34 -3.13 -3.25
C VAL A 100 1.66 -1.67 -2.96
N PHE A 101 2.65 -1.09 -3.66
CA PHE A 101 2.71 0.36 -3.77
C PHE A 101 1.89 0.83 -4.97
N VAL A 102 1.22 1.95 -4.82
CA VAL A 102 0.64 2.71 -5.92
C VAL A 102 1.59 3.85 -6.26
N TYR A 103 2.20 3.78 -7.43
CA TYR A 103 3.04 4.85 -7.96
C TYR A 103 2.27 5.64 -9.02
N ILE A 104 2.07 6.93 -8.75
CA ILE A 104 1.31 7.85 -9.59
C ILE A 104 2.29 8.85 -10.21
N THR A 105 2.27 8.91 -11.53
CA THR A 105 2.99 9.90 -12.33
C THR A 105 2.05 10.46 -13.38
N SER A 106 2.50 11.44 -14.15
CA SER A 106 1.82 11.93 -15.33
C SER A 106 2.75 11.91 -16.54
N ASP A 107 2.16 11.81 -17.73
CA ASP A 107 2.79 12.09 -19.01
C ASP A 107 1.91 13.04 -19.84
N ASN A 108 2.26 13.28 -21.10
CA ASN A 108 1.50 14.15 -22.00
C ASN A 108 0.04 13.70 -22.24
N SER A 109 -0.31 12.46 -21.91
CA SER A 109 -1.65 11.90 -22.02
C SER A 109 -2.45 11.94 -20.71
N GLY A 110 -1.85 12.44 -19.62
CA GLY A 110 -2.48 12.57 -18.31
C GLY A 110 -1.89 11.63 -17.25
N GLN A 111 -2.69 11.28 -16.25
CA GLN A 111 -2.26 10.45 -15.12
C GLN A 111 -1.93 9.02 -15.56
N ARG A 112 -0.84 8.48 -15.00
CA ARG A 112 -0.40 7.10 -15.12
C ARG A 112 -0.27 6.49 -13.73
N VAL A 113 -0.90 5.34 -13.54
CA VAL A 113 -0.86 4.61 -12.28
C VAL A 113 -0.19 3.27 -12.48
N TYR A 114 0.77 2.98 -11.61
CA TYR A 114 1.48 1.70 -11.57
C TYR A 114 1.28 1.04 -10.21
N LEU A 115 0.99 -0.25 -10.22
CA LEU A 115 1.04 -1.08 -9.02
C LEU A 115 2.38 -1.79 -8.95
N ILE A 116 3.04 -1.70 -7.79
CA ILE A 116 4.36 -2.29 -7.54
C ILE A 116 4.21 -3.37 -6.49
N ASP A 117 4.57 -4.60 -6.84
CA ASP A 117 4.54 -5.71 -5.89
C ASP A 117 5.81 -5.78 -5.01
N ARG A 118 5.82 -6.70 -4.04
CA ARG A 118 7.01 -6.98 -3.19
C ARG A 118 8.26 -7.41 -3.96
N ARG A 119 8.11 -7.87 -5.20
CA ARG A 119 9.22 -8.28 -6.09
C ARG A 119 9.72 -7.11 -6.95
N ASN A 120 9.21 -5.90 -6.70
CA ASN A 120 9.53 -4.68 -7.42
C ASN A 120 9.16 -4.76 -8.91
N TYR A 121 8.12 -5.52 -9.27
CA TYR A 121 7.53 -5.53 -10.60
C TYR A 121 6.43 -4.49 -10.69
N TYR A 122 6.40 -3.78 -11.82
CA TYR A 122 5.46 -2.70 -12.07
C TYR A 122 4.41 -3.18 -13.06
N ARG A 123 3.14 -2.90 -12.76
CA ARG A 123 2.03 -3.11 -13.68
C ARG A 123 1.30 -1.80 -13.91
N TYR A 124 1.18 -1.42 -15.18
CA TYR A 124 0.39 -0.27 -15.58
C TYR A 124 -1.10 -0.60 -15.51
N VAL A 125 -1.85 0.17 -14.72
CA VAL A 125 -3.30 -0.03 -14.56
C VAL A 125 -4.04 1.10 -15.30
N PRO A 126 -4.56 0.83 -16.51
CA PRO A 126 -5.37 1.82 -17.21
C PRO A 126 -6.69 2.04 -16.46
N ASN A 127 -7.25 3.25 -16.58
CA ASN A 127 -8.54 3.65 -16.00
C ASN A 127 -8.61 3.63 -14.46
N LEU A 128 -7.48 3.54 -13.76
CA LEU A 128 -7.39 3.86 -12.34
C LEU A 128 -6.98 5.32 -12.20
N PHE A 129 -7.80 6.12 -11.52
CA PHE A 129 -7.64 7.57 -11.43
C PHE A 129 -7.70 8.04 -9.98
N PHE A 130 -6.71 8.83 -9.59
CA PHE A 130 -6.62 9.48 -8.28
C PHE A 130 -6.89 10.99 -8.46
N PRO A 131 -8.05 11.49 -8.04
CA PRO A 131 -8.36 12.92 -8.12
C PRO A 131 -7.48 13.74 -7.18
N VAL A 132 -7.25 15.00 -7.54
CA VAL A 132 -6.68 16.01 -6.65
C VAL A 132 -7.85 16.69 -5.92
N PRO A 133 -7.80 16.83 -4.58
CA PRO A 133 -8.83 17.56 -3.83
C PRO A 133 -9.02 18.97 -4.39
N ASP A 134 -10.25 19.47 -4.33
CA ASP A 134 -10.63 20.83 -4.75
C ASP A 134 -10.40 21.18 -6.24
N ASP A 135 -10.19 20.18 -7.11
CA ASP A 135 -10.10 20.37 -8.58
C ASP A 135 -11.38 19.87 -9.30
N PRO A 136 -12.40 20.72 -9.51
CA PRO A 136 -13.67 20.30 -10.12
C PRO A 136 -13.54 19.94 -11.61
N THR A 137 -12.43 20.32 -12.26
CA THR A 137 -12.16 20.05 -13.67
C THR A 137 -11.48 18.71 -13.91
N PHE A 138 -10.99 18.04 -12.86
CA PHE A 138 -10.19 16.80 -12.93
C PHE A 138 -9.01 16.89 -13.91
N SER A 139 -8.45 18.09 -14.06
CA SER A 139 -7.34 18.38 -14.96
C SER A 139 -5.99 18.26 -14.25
N GLN A 140 -5.99 18.34 -12.92
CA GLN A 140 -4.80 18.20 -12.11
C GLN A 140 -4.56 16.73 -11.77
N PHE A 141 -3.29 16.34 -11.73
CA PHE A 141 -2.86 14.99 -11.44
C PHE A 141 -1.77 15.00 -10.37
N HIS A 142 -1.80 14.00 -9.50
CA HIS A 142 -0.64 13.66 -8.68
C HIS A 142 0.55 13.36 -9.59
N HIS A 143 1.74 13.80 -9.18
CA HIS A 143 2.99 13.58 -9.91
C HIS A 143 4.05 13.15 -8.91
N GLU A 144 4.76 12.07 -9.21
CA GLU A 144 5.81 11.52 -8.35
C GLU A 144 5.30 11.17 -6.94
N THR A 145 4.10 10.59 -6.87
CA THR A 145 3.46 10.18 -5.61
C THR A 145 3.55 8.67 -5.44
N LEU A 146 3.99 8.21 -4.27
CA LEU A 146 4.06 6.80 -3.89
C LEU A 146 3.19 6.55 -2.65
N ILE A 147 2.23 5.62 -2.76
CA ILE A 147 1.28 5.28 -1.69
C ILE A 147 1.47 3.80 -1.32
N ASP A 148 1.61 3.48 -0.04
CA ASP A 148 1.58 2.10 0.47
C ASP A 148 0.13 1.67 0.67
N GLY A 149 -0.25 0.52 0.14
CA GLY A 149 -1.62 0.02 0.25
C GLY A 149 -1.71 -1.49 0.10
N GLU A 150 -2.92 -2.00 0.25
CA GLU A 150 -3.20 -3.42 0.13
C GLU A 150 -4.30 -3.70 -0.90
N LEU A 151 -3.97 -4.51 -1.90
CA LEU A 151 -4.92 -4.97 -2.89
C LEU A 151 -5.73 -6.12 -2.29
N VAL A 152 -7.05 -5.99 -2.24
CA VAL A 152 -7.96 -7.01 -1.71
C VAL A 152 -9.03 -7.37 -2.74
N ASN A 153 -9.50 -8.61 -2.66
CA ASN A 153 -10.69 -9.05 -3.38
C ASN A 153 -11.89 -8.81 -2.48
N ASP A 154 -12.73 -7.84 -2.83
CA ASP A 154 -14.01 -7.62 -2.18
C ASP A 154 -15.09 -8.44 -2.88
N LYS A 155 -15.94 -9.11 -2.09
CA LYS A 155 -16.96 -10.03 -2.61
C LYS A 155 -18.34 -9.50 -2.28
N GLU A 156 -19.06 -9.14 -3.33
CA GLU A 156 -20.44 -8.67 -3.25
C GLU A 156 -21.41 -9.81 -2.91
N SER A 157 -22.60 -9.42 -2.45
CA SER A 157 -23.67 -10.34 -2.05
C SER A 157 -24.14 -11.29 -3.17
N ASP A 158 -23.98 -10.88 -4.44
CA ASP A 158 -24.31 -11.67 -5.62
C ASP A 158 -23.18 -12.64 -6.05
N GLY A 159 -22.04 -12.59 -5.36
CA GLY A 159 -20.85 -13.39 -5.65
C GLY A 159 -19.85 -12.73 -6.60
N THR A 160 -20.11 -11.52 -7.09
CA THR A 160 -19.15 -10.71 -7.86
C THR A 160 -17.93 -10.40 -7.01
N VAL A 161 -16.74 -10.51 -7.59
CA VAL A 161 -15.49 -10.15 -6.93
C VAL A 161 -14.90 -8.90 -7.59
N ILE A 162 -14.75 -7.85 -6.80
CA ILE A 162 -14.16 -6.56 -7.19
C ILE A 162 -12.79 -6.44 -6.53
N LYS A 163 -11.84 -5.82 -7.21
CA LYS A 163 -10.53 -5.52 -6.63
C LYS A 163 -10.51 -4.10 -6.13
N ILE A 164 -10.21 -3.91 -4.86
CA ILE A 164 -10.07 -2.59 -4.25
C ILE A 164 -8.68 -2.46 -3.61
N ILE A 165 -8.21 -1.22 -3.49
CA ILE A 165 -6.97 -0.87 -2.80
C ILE A 165 -7.39 -0.16 -1.52
N ILE A 166 -7.01 -0.72 -0.38
CA ILE A 166 -7.22 -0.17 0.95
C ILE A 166 -5.91 0.37 1.55
#